data_AF-A0ABD7KIV2-F1
#
_entry.id   AF-A0ABD7KIV2-F1
#
_cell.length_a   1.000
_cell.length_b   1.000
_cell.length_c   1.000
_cell.angle_alpha   90.00
_cell.angle_beta   90.00
_cell.angle_gamma   90.00
#
_symmetry.space_group_name_H-M   'P 1'
#
loop_
_entity.id
_entity.type
_entity.pdbx_description
1 polymer ?
#
loop_
_entity_poly.entity_id
_entity_poly.type
_entity_poly.pdbx_seq_one_letter_code
_entity_poly.pdbx_strand_id
1 'polypeptide(L)'
;MAELWERMGISQHDFDDLSWKLSLTMTASANRFTRLTHHTEDGYFVAFMASLGIIYFGDHYYLNFQDSKTSPYGVDGPEKIFGCDFGLRVDFHGGSSGTFSKAIIGQAKNNPRKFVEGIKQEKTRLSEQCSAMAEVTSNYVVMFRPSTDGTIPLVYIGDQRNKTYSEKGIRFDKYLLEYVLPCYHGETNPDIISYMISSHHSGWLQYQRIFTIDTNLPTPDPSPEAVMSKGPKMR
;
A
#
# COMPACT_ATOMS: atom_id res chain seq x y z
N MET A 1 8.34 -23.40 -2.15
CA MET A 1 7.57 -22.32 -1.48
C MET A 1 6.12 -22.73 -1.55
N ALA A 2 5.33 -22.52 -0.50
CA ALA A 2 3.90 -22.76 -0.59
C ALA A 2 3.29 -21.91 -1.71
N GLU A 3 2.28 -22.43 -2.39
CA GLU A 3 1.59 -21.69 -3.42
C GLU A 3 0.82 -20.50 -2.80
N LEU A 4 0.60 -19.43 -3.57
CA LEU A 4 0.03 -18.19 -3.02
C LEU A 4 -1.37 -18.40 -2.41
N TRP A 5 -2.20 -19.21 -3.06
CA TRP A 5 -3.56 -19.51 -2.59
C TRP A 5 -3.55 -20.35 -1.30
N GLU A 6 -2.61 -21.29 -1.17
CA GLU A 6 -2.45 -22.10 0.05
C GLU A 6 -2.13 -21.20 1.24
N ARG A 7 -1.21 -20.25 1.04
CA ARG A 7 -0.84 -19.28 2.08
C ARG A 7 -1.98 -18.34 2.44
N MET A 8 -2.85 -18.01 1.49
CA MET A 8 -4.07 -17.22 1.72
C MET A 8 -5.22 -18.05 2.32
N GLY A 9 -5.05 -19.37 2.48
CA GLY A 9 -6.08 -20.25 3.03
C GLY A 9 -7.30 -20.44 2.12
N ILE A 10 -7.16 -20.23 0.81
CA ILE A 10 -8.25 -20.33 -0.16
C ILE A 10 -7.96 -21.38 -1.24
N SER A 11 -9.00 -21.80 -1.97
CA SER A 11 -8.84 -22.70 -3.10
C SER A 11 -8.14 -21.99 -4.27
N GLN A 12 -7.49 -22.75 -5.15
CA GLN A 12 -6.92 -22.21 -6.39
C GLN A 12 -7.98 -21.53 -7.25
N HIS A 13 -9.19 -22.10 -7.31
CA HIS A 13 -10.32 -21.50 -8.03
C HIS A 13 -10.69 -20.10 -7.51
N ASP A 14 -10.78 -19.94 -6.18
CA ASP A 14 -11.09 -18.63 -5.58
C ASP A 14 -9.96 -17.63 -5.79
N PHE A 15 -8.71 -18.09 -5.76
CA PHE A 15 -7.55 -17.26 -6.08
C PHE A 15 -7.55 -16.79 -7.53
N ASP A 16 -7.89 -17.67 -8.48
CA ASP A 16 -7.97 -17.32 -9.90
C ASP A 16 -9.11 -16.31 -10.17
N ASP A 17 -10.28 -16.50 -9.53
CA ASP A 17 -11.40 -15.55 -9.60
C ASP A 17 -11.01 -14.18 -8.99
N LEU A 18 -10.36 -14.18 -7.82
CA LEU A 18 -9.81 -12.97 -7.22
C LEU A 18 -8.83 -12.26 -8.15
N SER A 19 -7.86 -13.00 -8.68
CA SER A 19 -6.81 -12.48 -9.57
C SER A 19 -7.41 -11.82 -10.81
N TRP A 20 -8.40 -12.47 -11.43
CA TRP A 20 -9.11 -11.94 -12.59
C TRP A 20 -9.91 -10.68 -12.25
N LYS A 21 -10.75 -10.72 -11.21
CA LYS A 21 -11.60 -9.59 -10.81
C LYS A 21 -10.78 -8.39 -10.35
N LEU A 22 -9.70 -8.61 -9.60
CA LEU A 22 -8.81 -7.55 -9.14
C LEU A 22 -8.14 -6.84 -10.33
N SER A 23 -7.59 -7.61 -11.27
CA SER A 23 -7.00 -7.06 -12.50
C SER A 23 -8.03 -6.28 -13.32
N LEU A 24 -9.25 -6.80 -13.47
CA LEU A 24 -10.33 -6.14 -14.21
C LEU A 24 -10.73 -4.80 -13.56
N THR A 25 -10.98 -4.80 -12.25
CA THR A 25 -11.38 -3.60 -11.50
C THR A 25 -10.30 -2.52 -11.53
N MET A 26 -9.05 -2.88 -11.28
CA MET A 26 -7.94 -1.92 -11.31
C MET A 26 -7.68 -1.39 -12.72
N THR A 27 -7.84 -2.22 -13.77
CA THR A 27 -7.73 -1.75 -15.16
C THR A 27 -8.84 -0.75 -15.49
N ALA A 28 -10.09 -1.05 -15.10
CA ALA A 28 -11.21 -0.13 -15.29
C ALA A 28 -10.98 1.21 -14.57
N SER A 29 -10.46 1.17 -13.34
CA SER A 29 -10.04 2.36 -12.59
C SER A 29 -8.95 3.15 -13.32
N ALA A 30 -7.87 2.49 -13.74
CA ALA A 30 -6.76 3.15 -14.43
C ALA A 30 -7.20 3.80 -15.77
N ASN A 31 -8.18 3.21 -16.46
CA ASN A 31 -8.77 3.77 -17.68
C ASN A 31 -9.63 5.02 -17.41
N ARG A 32 -10.25 5.10 -16.24
CA ARG A 32 -11.12 6.23 -15.87
C ARG A 32 -10.35 7.52 -15.60
N PHE A 33 -9.12 7.41 -15.09
CA PHE A 33 -8.34 8.55 -14.62
C PHE A 33 -7.11 8.81 -15.50
N THR A 34 -7.22 9.80 -16.39
CA THR A 34 -6.16 10.21 -17.33
C THR A 34 -5.29 11.34 -16.74
N ARG A 35 -4.12 11.59 -17.34
CA ARG A 35 -3.25 12.71 -16.91
C ARG A 35 -3.92 14.07 -17.10
N LEU A 36 -4.78 14.16 -18.11
CA LEU A 36 -5.57 15.36 -18.39
C LEU A 36 -6.57 15.68 -17.28
N THR A 37 -7.16 14.66 -16.66
CA THR A 37 -8.19 14.84 -15.64
C THR A 37 -7.62 14.90 -14.22
N HIS A 38 -6.47 14.27 -13.97
CA HIS A 38 -5.86 14.13 -12.64
C HIS A 38 -4.35 14.38 -12.71
N HIS A 39 -3.97 15.66 -12.79
CA HIS A 39 -2.59 16.12 -13.02
C HIS A 39 -1.78 16.36 -11.73
N THR A 40 -2.41 16.45 -10.56
CA THR A 40 -1.70 16.65 -9.28
C THR A 40 -0.86 15.41 -8.91
N GLU A 41 0.16 15.59 -8.06
CA GLU A 41 1.15 14.55 -7.73
C GLU A 41 0.50 13.28 -7.14
N ASP A 42 -0.53 13.45 -6.31
CA ASP A 42 -1.25 12.40 -5.60
C ASP A 42 -2.67 12.15 -6.15
N GLY A 43 -3.27 13.12 -6.85
CA GLY A 43 -4.70 13.11 -7.18
C GLY A 43 -5.12 11.95 -8.07
N TYR A 44 -4.23 11.48 -8.96
CA TYR A 44 -4.47 10.26 -9.73
C TYR A 44 -4.54 9.03 -8.82
N PHE A 45 -3.62 8.89 -7.87
CA PHE A 45 -3.56 7.74 -6.98
C PHE A 45 -4.79 7.70 -6.06
N VAL A 46 -5.16 8.86 -5.51
CA VAL A 46 -6.38 9.01 -4.70
C VAL A 46 -7.61 8.58 -5.48
N ALA A 47 -7.80 9.12 -6.68
CA ALA A 47 -8.96 8.79 -7.50
C ALA A 47 -8.98 7.30 -7.89
N PHE A 48 -7.81 6.77 -8.25
CA PHE A 48 -7.62 5.34 -8.55
C PHE A 48 -8.08 4.48 -7.37
N MET A 49 -7.52 4.68 -6.18
CA MET A 49 -7.87 3.91 -4.98
C MET A 49 -9.34 4.05 -4.59
N ALA A 50 -9.88 5.27 -4.61
CA ALA A 50 -11.27 5.53 -4.24
C ALA A 50 -12.30 4.87 -5.18
N SER A 51 -11.90 4.52 -6.40
CA SER A 51 -12.79 3.89 -7.38
C SER A 51 -12.85 2.36 -7.32
N LEU A 52 -11.99 1.72 -6.52
CA LEU A 52 -11.89 0.25 -6.49
C LEU A 52 -13.12 -0.40 -5.83
N GLY A 53 -13.74 0.26 -4.86
CA GLY A 53 -14.98 -0.20 -4.22
C GLY A 53 -14.84 -1.58 -3.59
N ILE A 54 -15.89 -2.41 -3.70
CA ILE A 54 -15.91 -3.79 -3.17
C ILE A 54 -15.76 -4.78 -4.32
N ILE A 55 -14.87 -5.76 -4.15
CA ILE A 55 -14.67 -6.88 -5.07
C ILE A 55 -15.08 -8.17 -4.36
N TYR A 56 -16.14 -8.80 -4.83
CA TYR A 56 -16.58 -10.12 -4.37
C TYR A 56 -15.99 -11.24 -5.23
N PHE A 57 -15.49 -12.30 -4.60
CA PHE A 57 -14.88 -13.43 -5.29
C PHE A 57 -15.12 -14.75 -4.56
N GLY A 58 -14.99 -15.86 -5.30
CA GLY A 58 -15.48 -17.15 -4.84
C GLY A 58 -16.96 -17.07 -4.45
N ASP A 59 -17.36 -17.90 -3.49
CA ASP A 59 -18.75 -17.94 -3.03
C ASP A 59 -19.09 -16.90 -1.95
N HIS A 60 -18.10 -16.40 -1.21
CA HIS A 60 -18.34 -15.58 -0.02
C HIS A 60 -17.24 -14.58 0.33
N TYR A 61 -16.13 -14.53 -0.42
CA TYR A 61 -15.02 -13.65 -0.08
C TYR A 61 -15.18 -12.25 -0.65
N TYR A 62 -14.56 -11.27 0.00
CA TYR A 62 -14.50 -9.91 -0.50
C TYR A 62 -13.17 -9.19 -0.19
N LEU A 63 -12.84 -8.21 -1.03
CA LEU A 63 -11.93 -7.11 -0.71
C LEU A 63 -12.71 -5.79 -0.79
N ASN A 64 -12.78 -5.04 0.30
CA ASN A 64 -13.48 -3.76 0.38
C ASN A 64 -12.47 -2.62 0.54
N PHE A 65 -12.28 -1.86 -0.54
CA PHE A 65 -11.35 -0.72 -0.56
C PHE A 65 -12.05 0.55 -0.07
N GLN A 66 -11.49 1.16 0.97
CA GLN A 66 -12.01 2.38 1.59
C GLN A 66 -10.94 3.47 1.61
N ASP A 67 -11.37 4.73 1.45
CA ASP A 67 -10.53 5.93 1.57
C ASP A 67 -10.95 6.67 2.85
N SER A 68 -10.06 6.76 3.83
CA SER A 68 -10.26 7.64 4.97
C SER A 68 -9.76 9.04 4.62
N LYS A 69 -10.70 9.96 4.41
CA LYS A 69 -10.35 11.36 4.16
C LYS A 69 -9.85 12.02 5.44
N THR A 70 -8.54 12.17 5.56
CA THR A 70 -7.93 13.22 6.38
C THR A 70 -7.46 14.36 5.48
N SER A 71 -7.45 15.60 5.97
CA SER A 71 -7.07 16.77 5.18
C SER A 71 -5.56 16.76 4.90
N PRO A 72 -5.05 16.87 3.67
CA PRO A 72 -3.60 16.81 3.41
C PRO A 72 -2.84 18.10 3.78
N TYR A 73 -3.55 19.19 4.15
CA TYR A 73 -2.94 20.51 4.34
C TYR A 73 -2.77 20.86 5.82
N GLY A 74 -1.58 20.58 6.35
CA GLY A 74 -1.16 20.92 7.70
C GLY A 74 0.31 21.34 7.76
N VAL A 75 0.67 22.14 8.77
CA VAL A 75 2.06 22.59 9.00
C VAL A 75 2.99 21.37 9.24
N ASP A 76 2.42 20.28 9.76
CA ASP A 76 3.05 19.01 10.13
C ASP A 76 2.61 17.83 9.24
N GLY A 77 2.54 18.05 7.92
CA GLY A 77 2.10 17.03 6.96
C GLY A 77 2.98 15.75 6.97
N PRO A 78 2.41 14.55 6.72
CA PRO A 78 3.11 13.27 6.81
C PRO A 78 4.28 13.17 5.83
N GLU A 79 4.20 13.82 4.68
CA GLU A 79 5.31 13.88 3.73
C GLU A 79 6.55 14.55 4.35
N LYS A 80 6.37 15.62 5.14
CA LYS A 80 7.48 16.34 5.78
C LYS A 80 8.14 15.56 6.91
N ILE A 81 7.37 14.76 7.63
CA ILE A 81 7.84 14.06 8.83
C ILE A 81 8.34 12.66 8.48
N PHE A 82 7.65 11.96 7.57
CA PHE A 82 7.86 10.54 7.30
C PHE A 82 8.12 10.23 5.82
N GLY A 83 8.05 11.24 4.93
CA GLY A 83 8.36 11.05 3.51
C GLY A 83 7.32 10.24 2.73
N CYS A 84 6.08 10.17 3.22
CA CYS A 84 5.01 9.37 2.62
C CYS A 84 3.76 10.21 2.30
N ASP A 85 3.06 9.84 1.23
CA ASP A 85 1.77 10.43 0.84
C ASP A 85 0.58 9.65 1.41
N PHE A 86 0.75 8.35 1.64
CA PHE A 86 -0.35 7.48 2.05
C PHE A 86 0.07 6.35 3.00
N GLY A 87 -0.91 5.88 3.77
CA GLY A 87 -0.90 4.58 4.42
C GLY A 87 -1.83 3.60 3.68
N LEU A 88 -1.48 2.32 3.66
CA LEU A 88 -2.33 1.22 3.22
C LEU A 88 -2.47 0.22 4.36
N ARG A 89 -3.66 0.14 4.95
CA ARG A 89 -4.00 -0.84 5.99
C ARG A 89 -4.83 -1.97 5.40
N VAL A 90 -4.55 -3.21 5.79
CA VAL A 90 -5.37 -4.37 5.42
C VAL A 90 -5.84 -5.02 6.71
N ASP A 91 -7.16 -5.13 6.85
CA ASP A 91 -7.84 -5.69 8.02
C ASP A 91 -8.50 -7.02 7.63
N PHE A 92 -8.04 -8.11 8.25
CA PHE A 92 -8.52 -9.47 8.03
C PHE A 92 -9.51 -9.85 9.14
N HIS A 93 -10.74 -10.17 8.76
CA HIS A 93 -11.82 -10.53 9.67
C HIS A 93 -12.19 -12.02 9.60
N GLY A 94 -11.50 -12.82 8.77
CA GLY A 94 -11.81 -14.24 8.58
C GLY A 94 -11.30 -15.19 9.68
N GLY A 95 -10.55 -14.69 10.66
CA GLY A 95 -9.94 -15.50 11.73
C GLY A 95 -10.82 -15.63 12.98
N SER A 96 -10.64 -16.73 13.73
CA SER A 96 -11.33 -16.97 15.01
C SER A 96 -10.79 -16.15 16.20
N SER A 97 -9.61 -15.55 16.04
CA SER A 97 -8.88 -14.80 17.08
C SER A 97 -9.12 -13.28 17.06
N GLY A 98 -10.06 -12.79 16.25
CA GLY A 98 -10.33 -11.36 16.06
C GLY A 98 -9.69 -10.79 14.80
N THR A 99 -9.71 -9.46 14.66
CA THR A 99 -9.16 -8.79 13.48
C THR A 99 -7.63 -8.83 13.51
N PHE A 100 -7.03 -9.35 12.43
CA PHE A 100 -5.61 -9.22 12.17
C PHE A 100 -5.38 -8.07 11.19
N SER A 101 -4.47 -7.14 11.51
CA SER A 101 -4.20 -5.97 10.69
C SER A 101 -2.74 -5.91 10.28
N LYS A 102 -2.51 -5.36 9.09
CA LYS A 102 -1.17 -4.99 8.64
C LYS A 102 -1.14 -3.67 7.91
N ALA A 103 0.02 -3.02 7.91
CA ALA A 103 0.17 -1.68 7.35
C ALA A 103 1.39 -1.53 6.46
N ILE A 104 1.27 -0.68 5.45
CA ILE A 104 2.33 -0.22 4.55
C ILE A 104 2.22 1.30 4.49
N ILE A 105 3.35 2.01 4.45
CA ILE A 105 3.37 3.43 4.07
C ILE A 105 3.96 3.56 2.68
N GLY A 106 3.57 4.58 1.94
CA GLY A 106 4.13 4.78 0.61
C GLY A 106 4.12 6.20 0.12
N GLN A 107 5.00 6.43 -0.86
CA GLN A 107 5.06 7.64 -1.65
C GLN A 107 4.46 7.37 -3.03
N ALA A 108 3.57 8.24 -3.49
CA ALA A 108 3.02 8.20 -4.83
C ALA A 108 3.70 9.25 -5.73
N LYS A 109 3.87 8.92 -7.01
CA LYS A 109 4.33 9.85 -8.04
C LYS A 109 3.45 9.71 -9.27
N ASN A 110 2.85 10.83 -9.72
CA ASN A 110 2.03 10.86 -10.94
C ASN A 110 2.85 10.75 -12.24
N ASN A 111 4.16 10.93 -12.15
CA ASN A 111 5.07 10.78 -13.29
C ASN A 111 5.70 9.38 -13.33
N PRO A 112 6.05 8.86 -14.52
CA PRO A 112 6.75 7.58 -14.62
C PRO A 112 8.12 7.63 -13.96
N ARG A 113 8.58 6.51 -13.42
CA ARG A 113 9.88 6.39 -12.73
C ARG A 113 11.04 7.03 -13.49
N LYS A 114 11.21 6.69 -14.77
CA LYS A 114 12.30 7.23 -15.61
C LYS A 114 12.28 8.76 -15.72
N PHE A 115 11.10 9.37 -15.69
CA PHE A 115 10.96 10.82 -15.71
C PHE A 115 11.40 11.42 -14.38
N VAL A 116 10.89 10.89 -13.27
CA VAL A 116 11.25 11.33 -11.90
C VAL A 116 12.76 11.20 -11.67
N GLU A 117 13.36 10.07 -12.05
CA GLU A 117 14.81 9.84 -11.90
C GLU A 117 15.66 10.69 -12.87
N GLY A 118 15.09 11.13 -13.98
CA GLY A 118 15.74 12.02 -14.94
C GLY A 118 15.80 13.48 -14.48
N ILE A 119 14.98 13.87 -13.51
CA ILE A 119 14.96 15.23 -12.95
C ILE A 119 15.72 15.23 -11.62
N LYS A 120 16.89 15.89 -11.59
CA LYS A 120 17.78 15.89 -10.41
C LYS A 120 17.07 16.30 -9.11
N GLN A 121 16.23 17.33 -9.16
CA GLN A 121 15.49 17.83 -7.99
C GLN A 121 14.50 16.78 -7.47
N GLU A 122 13.66 16.23 -8.36
CA GLU A 122 12.68 15.20 -8.00
C GLU A 122 13.34 13.91 -7.52
N LYS A 123 14.45 13.50 -8.15
CA LYS A 123 15.25 12.36 -7.70
C LYS A 123 15.79 12.57 -6.28
N THR A 124 16.27 13.77 -5.97
CA THR A 124 16.80 14.12 -4.64
C THR A 124 15.67 14.10 -3.61
N ARG A 125 14.55 14.78 -3.92
CA ARG A 125 13.35 14.79 -3.07
C ARG A 125 12.84 13.38 -2.79
N LEU A 126 12.72 12.53 -3.81
CA LEU A 126 12.30 11.13 -3.63
C LEU A 126 13.29 10.31 -2.79
N SER A 127 14.60 10.55 -2.92
CA SER A 127 15.59 9.89 -2.07
C SER A 127 15.46 10.29 -0.59
N GLU A 128 15.15 11.56 -0.32
CA GLU A 128 14.88 12.04 1.05
C GLU A 128 13.61 11.40 1.61
N GLN A 129 12.54 11.33 0.80
CA GLN A 129 11.29 10.65 1.14
C GLN A 129 11.51 9.16 1.47
N CYS A 130 12.28 8.44 0.64
CA CYS A 130 12.63 7.04 0.92
C CYS A 130 13.45 6.89 2.20
N SER A 131 14.36 7.83 2.47
CA SER A 131 15.18 7.82 3.68
C SER A 131 14.32 7.99 4.93
N ALA A 132 13.33 8.88 4.90
CA ALA A 132 12.41 9.09 6.00
C ALA A 132 11.49 7.87 6.22
N MET A 133 10.92 7.29 5.17
CA MET A 133 10.09 6.08 5.30
C MET A 133 10.88 4.88 5.85
N ALA A 134 12.15 4.72 5.42
CA ALA A 134 13.03 3.65 5.89
C ALA A 134 13.39 3.76 7.38
N GLU A 135 13.33 4.96 7.97
CA GLU A 135 13.53 5.15 9.41
C GLU A 135 12.34 4.64 10.23
N VAL A 136 11.17 4.54 9.60
CA VAL A 136 9.92 4.09 10.23
C VAL A 136 9.73 2.59 10.09
N THR A 137 9.90 2.04 8.89
CA THR A 137 9.60 0.62 8.63
C THR A 137 10.44 0.06 7.48
N SER A 138 10.62 -1.26 7.47
CA SER A 138 11.10 -1.99 6.30
C SER A 138 10.02 -2.19 5.24
N ASN A 139 8.75 -1.95 5.58
CA ASN A 139 7.60 -2.31 4.77
C ASN A 139 7.01 -1.12 3.99
N TYR A 140 7.85 -0.22 3.48
CA TYR A 140 7.39 0.92 2.69
C TYR A 140 7.43 0.64 1.18
N VAL A 141 6.72 1.45 0.40
CA VAL A 141 6.70 1.35 -1.07
C VAL A 141 6.80 2.70 -1.76
N VAL A 142 7.23 2.68 -3.02
CA VAL A 142 7.07 3.81 -3.93
C VAL A 142 6.17 3.39 -5.09
N MET A 143 5.15 4.19 -5.38
CA MET A 143 4.21 3.93 -6.46
C MET A 143 4.36 4.97 -7.56
N PHE A 144 4.52 4.50 -8.79
CA PHE A 144 4.59 5.37 -9.96
C PHE A 144 3.43 5.08 -10.90
N ARG A 145 2.85 6.15 -11.44
CA ARG A 145 1.95 6.04 -12.58
C ARG A 145 2.74 5.69 -13.86
N PRO A 146 2.34 4.67 -14.63
CA PRO A 146 3.02 4.29 -15.87
C PRO A 146 2.91 5.39 -16.93
N SER A 147 3.81 5.41 -17.91
CA SER A 147 3.80 6.39 -19.00
C SER A 147 2.52 6.35 -19.84
N THR A 148 1.87 5.20 -19.90
CA THR A 148 0.65 4.98 -20.67
C THR A 148 -0.56 5.08 -19.75
N ASP A 149 -1.51 5.94 -20.08
CA ASP A 149 -2.81 5.98 -19.41
C ASP A 149 -3.55 4.65 -19.56
N GLY A 150 -4.44 4.31 -18.62
CA GLY A 150 -5.10 3.01 -18.61
C GLY A 150 -4.27 1.86 -18.04
N THR A 151 -2.98 2.08 -17.74
CA THR A 151 -2.12 1.07 -17.13
C THR A 151 -2.15 1.17 -15.61
N ILE A 152 -2.33 0.04 -14.93
CA ILE A 152 -2.31 -0.07 -13.47
C ILE A 152 -0.97 0.47 -12.91
N PRO A 153 -0.98 1.23 -11.80
CA PRO A 153 0.23 1.71 -11.14
C PRO A 153 1.26 0.62 -10.84
N LEU A 154 2.54 1.01 -10.90
CA LEU A 154 3.64 0.13 -10.52
C LEU A 154 4.12 0.46 -9.11
N VAL A 155 4.24 -0.58 -8.30
CA VAL A 155 4.80 -0.58 -6.95
C VAL A 155 6.25 -1.00 -7.01
N TYR A 156 7.10 -0.31 -6.27
CA TYR A 156 8.48 -0.66 -6.02
C TYR A 156 8.65 -0.82 -4.52
N ILE A 157 9.14 -1.97 -4.08
CA ILE A 157 9.27 -2.32 -2.66
C ILE A 157 10.47 -1.56 -2.08
N GLY A 158 10.29 -0.95 -0.92
CA GLY A 158 11.34 -0.24 -0.21
C GLY A 158 12.48 -1.16 0.23
N ASP A 159 13.68 -0.62 0.21
CA ASP A 159 14.90 -1.18 0.78
C ASP A 159 15.29 -0.29 1.96
N GLN A 160 15.07 -0.81 3.16
CA GLN A 160 15.37 -0.10 4.39
C GLN A 160 16.86 0.14 4.57
N ARG A 161 17.69 -0.83 4.18
CA ARG A 161 19.14 -0.80 4.41
C ARG A 161 19.79 0.26 3.55
N ASN A 162 19.39 0.32 2.29
CA ASN A 162 19.96 1.24 1.32
C ASN A 162 19.18 2.56 1.21
N LYS A 163 18.04 2.69 1.90
CA LYS A 163 17.15 3.88 1.87
C LYS A 163 16.70 4.24 0.44
N THR A 164 16.37 3.22 -0.34
CA THR A 164 15.96 3.28 -1.77
C THR A 164 14.82 2.30 -2.01
N TYR A 165 14.28 2.19 -3.22
CA TYR A 165 13.31 1.17 -3.60
C TYR A 165 13.89 0.20 -4.64
N SER A 166 13.22 -0.93 -4.85
CA SER A 166 13.61 -1.98 -5.78
C SER A 166 13.70 -1.46 -7.22
N GLU A 167 14.54 -2.07 -8.06
CA GLU A 167 14.57 -1.70 -9.48
C GLU A 167 13.39 -2.28 -10.26
N LYS A 168 12.89 -3.45 -9.86
CA LYS A 168 11.76 -4.10 -10.51
C LYS A 168 10.46 -3.50 -9.97
N GLY A 169 9.63 -2.99 -10.88
CA GLY A 169 8.28 -2.56 -10.58
C GLY A 169 7.29 -3.71 -10.72
N ILE A 170 6.28 -3.73 -9.86
CA ILE A 170 5.23 -4.76 -9.78
C ILE A 170 3.90 -4.06 -10.01
N ARG A 171 3.03 -4.56 -10.90
CA ARG A 171 1.69 -3.99 -11.04
C ARG A 171 0.95 -4.10 -9.71
N PHE A 172 0.18 -3.07 -9.34
CA PHE A 172 -0.44 -3.00 -8.03
C PHE A 172 -1.38 -4.18 -7.71
N ASP A 173 -2.15 -4.67 -8.68
CA ASP A 173 -2.97 -5.89 -8.55
C ASP A 173 -2.12 -7.11 -8.19
N LYS A 174 -1.00 -7.29 -8.89
CA LYS A 174 -0.04 -8.38 -8.61
C LYS A 174 0.67 -8.20 -7.29
N TYR A 175 1.02 -6.98 -6.92
CA TYR A 175 1.62 -6.69 -5.62
C TYR A 175 0.68 -7.08 -4.47
N LEU A 176 -0.63 -6.79 -4.59
CA LEU A 176 -1.60 -7.23 -3.59
C LEU A 176 -1.65 -8.77 -3.47
N LEU A 177 -1.74 -9.47 -4.60
CA LEU A 177 -1.87 -10.94 -4.65
C LEU A 177 -0.60 -11.67 -4.22
N GLU A 178 0.57 -11.17 -4.62
CA GLU A 178 1.85 -11.87 -4.44
C GLU A 178 2.54 -11.50 -3.14
N TYR A 179 2.23 -10.33 -2.54
CA TYR A 179 2.96 -9.82 -1.37
C TYR A 179 2.04 -9.44 -0.21
N VAL A 180 0.98 -8.67 -0.47
CA VAL A 180 0.19 -8.07 0.61
C VAL A 180 -0.75 -9.06 1.25
N LEU A 181 -1.62 -9.68 0.47
CA LEU A 181 -2.62 -10.65 0.94
C LEU A 181 -2.01 -11.93 1.53
N PRO A 182 -0.97 -12.55 0.93
CA PRO A 182 -0.28 -13.68 1.54
C PRO A 182 0.67 -13.28 2.70
N CYS A 183 0.73 -12.00 3.09
CA CYS A 183 1.60 -11.52 4.15
C CYS A 183 3.10 -11.81 3.96
N TYR A 184 3.63 -11.56 2.76
CA TYR A 184 5.08 -11.47 2.53
C TYR A 184 5.62 -10.05 2.69
N HIS A 185 4.76 -9.03 2.71
CA HIS A 185 5.15 -7.64 2.89
C HIS A 185 4.07 -6.85 3.63
N GLY A 186 4.43 -5.98 4.55
CA GLY A 186 3.53 -5.18 5.39
C GLY A 186 3.82 -5.41 6.87
N GLU A 187 3.86 -4.33 7.64
CA GLU A 187 4.10 -4.34 9.08
C GLU A 187 2.94 -5.03 9.80
N THR A 188 3.26 -5.94 10.72
CA THR A 188 2.28 -6.70 11.52
C THR A 188 2.38 -6.40 13.01
N ASN A 189 3.42 -5.70 13.46
CA ASN A 189 3.57 -5.29 14.84
C ASN A 189 2.57 -4.15 15.16
N PRO A 190 1.60 -4.35 16.06
CA PRO A 190 0.57 -3.36 16.36
C PRO A 190 1.11 -2.01 16.86
N ASP A 191 2.25 -2.00 17.55
CA ASP A 191 2.88 -0.78 18.05
C ASP A 191 3.46 0.04 16.90
N ILE A 192 4.13 -0.63 15.94
CA ILE A 192 4.68 0.00 14.75
C ILE A 192 3.56 0.43 13.81
N ILE A 193 2.52 -0.39 13.62
CA ILE A 193 1.31 -0.02 12.86
C ILE A 193 0.68 1.24 13.47
N SER A 194 0.51 1.28 14.79
CA SER A 194 -0.07 2.45 15.47
C SER A 194 0.81 3.70 15.30
N TYR A 195 2.13 3.52 15.25
CA TYR A 195 3.05 4.60 14.92
C TYR A 195 2.96 5.03 13.45
N MET A 196 2.81 4.08 12.52
CA MET A 196 2.78 4.29 11.06
C MET A 196 1.47 4.87 10.54
N ILE A 197 0.33 4.57 11.18
CA ILE A 197 -1.00 4.86 10.63
C ILE A 197 -2.08 5.16 11.69
N SER A 198 -1.75 5.43 12.97
CA SER A 198 -2.82 5.78 13.93
C SER A 198 -3.30 7.22 13.78
N SER A 199 -4.61 7.40 13.88
CA SER A 199 -5.28 8.69 14.02
C SER A 199 -5.10 9.33 15.40
N HIS A 200 -4.38 8.71 16.35
CA HIS A 200 -4.36 9.11 17.76
C HIS A 200 -2.97 9.45 18.30
N HIS A 201 -1.91 9.32 17.51
CA HIS A 201 -0.63 9.87 17.88
C HIS A 201 -0.69 11.40 17.81
N SER A 202 -0.21 12.10 18.84
CA SER A 202 0.01 13.54 18.79
C SER A 202 0.92 13.85 17.58
N GLY A 203 0.36 14.42 16.52
CA GLY A 203 1.01 14.67 15.22
C GLY A 203 0.28 14.08 14.01
N TRP A 204 -0.53 13.02 14.18
CA TRP A 204 -1.18 12.29 13.09
C TRP A 204 -2.68 12.57 12.93
N LEU A 205 -3.29 13.23 13.90
CA LEU A 205 -4.75 13.43 14.03
C LEU A 205 -5.44 14.07 12.82
N GLN A 206 -4.73 14.59 11.82
CA GLN A 206 -5.36 15.37 10.75
C GLN A 206 -4.84 15.16 9.32
N TYR A 207 -3.71 14.48 9.08
CA TYR A 207 -2.96 14.73 7.84
C TYR A 207 -2.51 13.54 6.96
N GLN A 208 -2.60 12.27 7.40
CA GLN A 208 -2.24 11.13 6.52
C GLN A 208 -3.44 10.39 5.96
N ARG A 209 -3.53 10.35 4.63
CA ARG A 209 -4.54 9.58 3.93
C ARG A 209 -4.27 8.09 4.10
N ILE A 210 -5.20 7.38 4.74
CA ILE A 210 -5.11 5.94 4.91
C ILE A 210 -6.14 5.28 4.00
N PHE A 211 -5.65 4.42 3.11
CA PHE A 211 -6.48 3.49 2.36
C PHE A 211 -6.62 2.20 3.15
N THR A 212 -7.84 1.79 3.42
CA THR A 212 -8.11 0.53 4.11
C THR A 212 -8.62 -0.50 3.11
N ILE A 213 -8.17 -1.75 3.26
CA ILE A 213 -8.73 -2.92 2.59
C ILE A 213 -9.29 -3.82 3.69
N ASP A 214 -10.62 -3.87 3.81
CA ASP A 214 -11.27 -4.85 4.69
C ASP A 214 -11.50 -6.14 3.91
N THR A 215 -11.24 -7.29 4.54
CA THR A 215 -11.46 -8.59 3.92
C THR A 215 -11.87 -9.66 4.94
N ASN A 216 -12.69 -10.62 4.50
CA ASN A 216 -12.96 -11.85 5.24
C ASN A 216 -12.10 -13.03 4.79
N LEU A 217 -11.02 -12.78 4.04
CA LEU A 217 -10.00 -13.79 3.79
C LEU A 217 -9.50 -14.39 5.11
N PRO A 218 -9.17 -15.69 5.14
CA PRO A 218 -8.47 -16.28 6.26
C PRO A 218 -7.18 -15.51 6.56
N THR A 219 -6.79 -15.47 7.83
CA THR A 219 -5.45 -14.97 8.18
C THR A 219 -4.42 -15.94 7.58
N PRO A 220 -3.39 -15.45 6.88
CA PRO A 220 -2.41 -16.34 6.24
C PRO A 220 -1.71 -17.28 7.21
N ASP A 221 -1.38 -18.50 6.75
CA ASP A 221 -0.70 -19.56 7.53
C ASP A 221 0.67 -19.93 6.90
N PRO A 222 1.78 -19.99 7.67
CA PRO A 222 1.91 -19.58 9.08
C PRO A 222 1.52 -18.12 9.27
N SER A 223 0.77 -17.87 10.34
CA SER A 223 0.53 -16.51 10.82
C SER A 223 1.88 -15.81 10.88
N PRO A 224 2.04 -14.61 10.32
CA PRO A 224 3.28 -13.87 10.46
C PRO A 224 3.44 -13.63 11.96
N GLU A 225 4.26 -14.45 12.62
CA GLU A 225 4.59 -14.25 14.02
C GLU A 225 4.97 -12.79 14.14
N ALA A 226 4.27 -12.03 14.99
CA ALA A 226 4.62 -10.65 15.25
C ALA A 226 6.05 -10.68 15.78
N VAL A 227 7.03 -10.47 14.90
CA VAL A 227 8.42 -10.38 15.28
C VAL A 227 8.43 -9.15 16.17
N MET A 228 8.44 -9.36 17.48
CA MET A 228 8.63 -8.31 18.48
C MET A 228 10.05 -7.79 18.32
N SER A 229 10.29 -7.04 17.25
CA SER A 229 11.48 -6.22 17.12
C SER A 229 11.37 -5.16 18.19
N LYS A 230 12.44 -5.02 18.99
CA LYS A 230 12.53 -3.94 19.97
C LYS A 230 12.25 -2.65 19.22
N GLY A 231 11.14 -1.99 19.55
CA GLY A 231 10.73 -0.75 18.93
C GLY A 231 11.87 0.27 18.93
N PRO A 232 11.84 1.26 18.02
CA PRO A 232 12.86 2.28 17.94
C PRO A 232 13.10 2.89 19.33
N LYS A 233 14.37 2.94 19.76
CA LYS A 233 14.75 3.67 20.96
C LYS A 233 14.43 5.14 20.71
N MET A 234 13.30 5.60 21.23
CA MET A 234 12.96 7.01 21.28
C MET A 234 14.10 7.75 21.96
N ARG A 235 14.66 8.75 21.27
CA ARG A 235 15.56 9.76 21.86
C ARG A 235 14.73 10.97 22.22
#